data_AF-S4PL35-F1
#
_entry.id   AF-S4PL35-F1
#
_cell.length_a   1.000
_cell.length_b   1.000
_cell.length_c   1.000
_cell.angle_alpha   90.00
_cell.angle_beta   90.00
_cell.angle_gamma   90.00
#
_symmetry.space_group_name_H-M   'P 1'
#
loop_
_entity.id
_entity.type
_entity.pdbx_description
1 polymer ?
#
loop_
_entity_poly.entity_id
_entity_poly.type
_entity_poly.pdbx_seq_one_letter_code
_entity_poly.pdbx_strand_id
1 'polypeptide(L)' 'MRKIVLATNIAEASVTIPQIKCVIDTGVVKERTWCTSTGAERLLVRPCSQAAGWQRAGRAGRTTAGA' A
#
# COMPACT_ATOMS: atom_id res chain seq x y z
N MET A 1 -5.02 -22.72 -9.68
CA MET A 1 -3.82 -21.90 -9.38
C MET A 1 -4.23 -20.66 -8.60
N ARG A 2 -3.41 -20.23 -7.63
CA ARG A 2 -3.62 -18.98 -6.87
C ARG A 2 -2.62 -17.92 -7.35
N LYS A 3 -3.11 -16.74 -7.71
CA LYS A 3 -2.28 -15.59 -8.10
C LYS A 3 -1.85 -14.83 -6.84
N ILE A 4 -0.57 -14.50 -6.73
CA ILE A 4 -0.03 -13.68 -5.66
C ILE A 4 0.65 -12.47 -6.30
N VAL A 5 0.32 -11.27 -5.83
CA VAL A 5 0.95 -10.02 -6.26
C VAL A 5 1.67 -9.42 -5.07
N LEU A 6 2.98 -9.26 -5.21
CA LEU A 6 3.80 -8.48 -4.27
C LEU A 6 3.89 -7.06 -4.83
N ALA A 7 3.40 -6.07 -4.08
CA ALA A 7 3.33 -4.69 -4.54
C ALA A 7 3.74 -3.70 -3.45
N THR A 8 4.15 -2.52 -3.90
CA THR A 8 4.30 -1.33 -3.04
C THR A 8 2.96 -0.58 -2.95
N ASN A 9 2.97 0.61 -2.34
CA ASN A 9 1.84 1.53 -2.31
C ASN A 9 1.35 1.97 -3.72
N ILE A 10 2.02 1.60 -4.81
CA ILE A 10 1.47 1.73 -6.18
C ILE A 10 0.11 0.99 -6.31
N ALA A 11 -0.04 -0.17 -5.66
CA ALA A 11 -1.30 -0.92 -5.68
C ALA A 11 -2.45 -0.22 -4.94
N GLU A 12 -2.14 0.74 -4.06
CA GLU A 12 -3.10 1.51 -3.27
C GLU A 12 -3.93 2.46 -4.13
N ALA A 13 -3.30 3.15 -5.10
CA ALA A 13 -3.96 4.18 -5.91
C ALA A 13 -3.81 3.96 -7.42
N SER A 14 -2.61 3.66 -7.89
CA SER A 14 -2.22 3.85 -9.31
C SER A 14 -2.58 2.69 -10.25
N VAL A 15 -2.95 1.52 -9.73
CA VAL A 15 -3.32 0.37 -10.56
C VAL A 15 -4.51 -0.39 -10.00
N THR A 16 -5.38 -0.86 -10.88
CA THR A 16 -6.44 -1.81 -10.54
C THR A 16 -6.04 -3.20 -11.01
N ILE A 17 -5.95 -4.14 -10.07
CA ILE A 17 -5.66 -5.54 -10.36
C ILE A 17 -6.99 -6.30 -10.24
N PRO A 18 -7.49 -6.95 -11.30
CA PRO A 18 -8.74 -7.70 -11.23
C PRO A 18 -8.58 -8.93 -10.32
N GLN A 19 -9.70 -9.36 -9.72
CA GLN A 19 -9.80 -10.61 -8.94
C GLN A 19 -8.94 -10.66 -7.65
N ILE A 20 -8.62 -9.52 -7.04
CA ILE A 20 -8.02 -9.49 -5.69
C ILE A 20 -9.09 -9.84 -4.64
N LYS A 21 -8.88 -10.97 -3.96
CA LYS A 21 -9.79 -11.48 -2.92
C LYS A 21 -9.34 -11.14 -1.50
N CYS A 22 -8.05 -10.91 -1.30
CA CYS A 22 -7.44 -10.67 0.00
C CYS A 22 -6.28 -9.68 -0.19
N VAL A 23 -6.11 -8.80 0.79
CA VAL A 23 -4.97 -7.88 0.92
C VAL A 23 -4.30 -8.19 2.25
N ILE A 24 -2.98 -8.35 2.21
CA ILE A 24 -2.15 -8.41 3.41
C ILE A 24 -1.37 -7.10 3.45
N ASP A 25 -1.69 -6.26 4.43
CA ASP A 25 -1.04 -4.96 4.63
C ASP A 25 0.07 -5.06 5.68
N THR A 26 1.21 -4.46 5.38
CA THR A 26 2.35 -4.38 6.31
C THR A 26 2.21 -3.21 7.29
N GLY A 27 1.29 -2.28 7.03
CA GLY A 27 1.06 -1.09 7.87
C GLY A 27 2.15 -0.02 7.75
N VAL A 28 3.09 -0.18 6.82
CA VAL A 28 4.18 0.79 6.60
C VAL A 28 4.22 1.27 5.16
N VAL A 29 4.94 2.37 4.95
CA VAL A 29 5.25 2.94 3.64
C VAL A 29 6.70 3.44 3.64
N LYS A 30 7.37 3.37 2.49
CA LYS A 30 8.65 4.04 2.30
C LYS A 30 8.38 5.36 1.61
N GLU A 31 8.60 6.46 2.32
CA GLU A 31 8.32 7.81 1.84
C GLU A 31 9.55 8.70 1.85
N ARG A 32 9.53 9.69 0.95
CA ARG A 32 10.60 10.66 0.80
C ARG A 32 10.45 11.76 1.85
N THR A 33 11.50 11.95 2.65
CA THR A 33 11.57 12.97 3.69
C THR A 33 12.76 13.88 3.44
N TRP A 34 12.55 15.19 3.49
CA TRP A 34 13.63 16.17 3.46
C TRP A 34 14.34 16.24 4.81
N CYS A 35 15.67 16.07 4.81
CA CYS A 35 16.48 16.22 6.01
C CYS A 35 17.16 17.60 6.00
N THR A 36 16.64 18.52 6.81
CA THR A 36 17.12 19.92 6.87
C THR A 36 18.57 20.02 7.34
N SER A 37 19.04 19.12 8.21
CA SER A 37 20.41 19.11 8.72
C SER A 37 21.44 18.69 7.69
N THR A 38 21.09 17.81 6.75
CA THR A 38 22.01 17.35 5.70
C THR A 38 21.73 17.97 4.33
N GLY A 39 20.67 18.77 4.19
CA GLY A 39 20.26 19.37 2.91
C GLY A 39 19.94 18.34 1.83
N ALA A 40 19.46 17.15 2.20
CA ALA A 40 19.27 16.04 1.28
C ALA A 40 17.97 15.27 1.56
N GLU A 41 17.43 14.63 0.51
CA GLU A 41 16.29 13.73 0.63
C GLU A 41 16.73 12.35 1.13
N ARG A 42 15.88 11.74 1.96
CA ARG A 42 16.03 10.35 2.42
C ARG A 42 14.73 9.59 2.21
N LEU A 43 14.84 8.30 1.95
CA LEU A 43 13.71 7.38 1.93
C LEU A 43 13.63 6.65 3.26
N LEU A 44 12.59 6.93 4.03
CA LEU A 44 12.38 6.36 5.36
C LEU A 44 11.17 5.44 5.35
N VAL A 45 11.28 4.31 6.06
CA VAL A 45 10.13 3.45 6.34
C VAL A 45 9.39 4.04 7.54
N ARG A 46 8.09 4.25 7.40
CA ARG A 46 7.22 4.84 8.43
C ARG A 46 5.87 4.14 8.46
N PRO A 47 5.12 4.21 9.57
CA PRO A 47 3.73 3.77 9.59
C PRO A 47 2.92 4.49 8.51
N CYS A 48 2.04 3.76 7.80
CA CYS A 48 1.13 4.40 6.88
C CYS A 48 0.06 5.20 7.63
N SER A 49 -0.52 6.21 6.98
CA SER A 49 -1.66 6.90 7.56
C SER A 49 -2.85 5.94 7.71
N GLN A 50 -3.77 6.26 8.62
CA GLN A 50 -5.01 5.51 8.73
C GLN A 50 -5.73 5.48 7.38
N ALA A 51 -5.89 6.64 6.74
CA ALA A 51 -6.53 6.77 5.43
C ALA A 51 -5.92 5.85 4.36
N ALA A 52 -4.59 5.73 4.30
CA ALA A 52 -3.91 4.81 3.40
C ALA A 52 -4.27 3.34 3.72
N GLY A 53 -4.30 2.97 5.00
CA GLY A 53 -4.75 1.64 5.44
C GLY A 53 -6.19 1.33 5.01
N TRP A 54 -7.13 2.27 5.18
CA TRP A 54 -8.51 2.12 4.72
C TRP A 54 -8.60 1.93 3.19
N GLN A 55 -7.80 2.69 2.42
CA GLN A 55 -7.74 2.53 0.96
C GLN A 55 -7.18 1.17 0.53
N ARG A 56 -6.14 0.67 1.21
CA ARG A 56 -5.55 -0.65 0.95
C ARG A 56 -6.54 -1.77 1.26
N ALA A 57 -7.23 -1.70 2.39
CA ALA A 57 -8.25 -2.68 2.76
C ALA A 57 -9.37 -2.76 1.70
N GLY A 58 -9.80 -1.62 1.17
CA GLY A 58 -10.81 -1.55 0.10
C GLY A 58 -10.39 -2.10 -1.27
N ARG A 59 -9.14 -2.58 -1.43
CA ARG A 59 -8.70 -3.28 -2.66
C ARG A 59 -9.13 -4.75 -2.69
N ALA A 60 -9.37 -5.37 -1.55
CA ALA A 60 -10.09 -6.64 -1.48
C ALA A 60 -11.60 -6.36 -1.44
N GLY A 61 -12.39 -7.05 -2.27
CA GLY A 61 -13.86 -7.01 -2.14
C GLY A 61 -14.64 -6.31 -3.25
N ARG A 62 -13.99 -5.85 -4.35
CA ARG A 62 -14.75 -5.30 -5.50
C ARG A 62 -15.57 -6.32 -6.29
N THR A 63 -15.41 -7.63 -6.05
CA THR A 63 -16.01 -8.68 -6.90
C THR A 63 -16.66 -9.84 -6.16
N THR A 64 -16.51 -9.95 -4.84
CA THR A 64 -17.16 -10.98 -4.00
C THR A 64 -17.18 -10.48 -2.55
N ALA A 65 -18.13 -10.96 -1.73
CA ALA A 65 -18.06 -10.81 -0.28
C ALA A 65 -16.67 -11.24 0.21
N GLY A 66 -15.95 -10.32 0.85
CA GLY A 66 -14.64 -10.62 1.45
C GLY A 66 -14.84 -11.62 2.60
N ALA A 67 -13.90 -12.56 2.73
CA ALA A 67 -13.74 -13.33 3.96
C ALA A 67 -13.00 -12.49 5.00
#